data_AF-A0A0C9WBB5-F1
#
_entry.id   AF-A0A0C9WBB5-F1
#
_cell.length_a   1.000
_cell.length_b   1.000
_cell.length_c   1.000
_cell.angle_alpha   90.00
_cell.angle_beta   90.00
_cell.angle_gamma   90.00
#
_symmetry.space_group_name_H-M   'P 1'
#
loop_
_entity.id
_entity.type
_entity.pdbx_description
1 polymer ?
#
loop_
_entity_poly.entity_id
_entity_poly.type
_entity_poly.pdbx_seq_one_letter_code
_entity_poly.pdbx_strand_id
1 'polypeptide(L)'
;MQVLPQNQANITSIYRYYNNVWVILNDMIIGLAFRQFMCQNRDVLNAIVADGLESTLALRVQRVLLWLDSWPAGLKLNTELSGFYSHGFMALIAQWTKFLHRSLSFLPAISFLMETTSLLGMTMALSLFLDLLRVLTAHLHACYLVSSTIYRHILMLIGSLWNLFRGKRYNALRNRTDPWDYDVDQLLLGTILFTLAAHLFPTVLVYYAVFASLRLSLIVLYASCETLLAFMNHFPLFGLMLRSKDPQRLPGRWTTQRKMTELDGQPSGDTFEYFIGELWRRLAQHYHPIRLGKRMLMGRVLDTFPHSPALASQNH
;
A
#
# COMPACT_ATOMS: atom_id res chain seq x y z
N MET A 1 20.03 -29.07 42.63
CA MET A 1 20.24 -29.63 41.28
C MET A 1 19.23 -29.00 40.31
N GLN A 2 19.58 -27.87 39.71
CA GLN A 2 18.85 -27.22 38.62
C GLN A 2 19.76 -27.28 37.39
N VAL A 3 19.59 -28.28 36.52
CA VAL A 3 20.37 -28.45 35.28
C VAL A 3 19.47 -28.42 34.04
N LEU A 4 18.18 -28.10 34.19
CA LEU A 4 17.17 -28.24 33.14
C LEU A 4 16.97 -27.05 32.15
N PRO A 5 17.33 -25.78 32.42
CA PRO A 5 16.99 -24.69 31.48
C PRO A 5 17.87 -24.66 30.22
N GLN A 6 19.14 -25.08 30.31
CA GLN A 6 20.08 -25.05 29.16
C GLN A 6 19.70 -26.05 28.07
N ASN A 7 19.20 -27.23 28.44
CA ASN A 7 18.87 -28.28 27.48
C ASN A 7 17.62 -27.93 26.66
N GLN A 8 16.65 -27.24 27.28
CA GLN A 8 15.42 -26.80 26.62
C GLN A 8 15.65 -25.61 25.67
N ALA A 9 16.55 -24.69 26.03
CA ALA A 9 17.01 -23.63 25.14
C ALA A 9 17.73 -24.16 23.88
N ASN A 10 18.55 -25.21 24.04
CA ASN A 10 19.24 -25.86 22.91
C ASN A 10 18.27 -26.61 21.98
N ILE A 11 17.25 -27.26 22.54
CA ILE A 11 16.25 -27.98 21.74
C ILE A 11 15.43 -26.98 20.90
N THR A 12 14.95 -25.89 21.49
CA THR A 12 14.18 -24.86 20.76
C THR A 12 15.01 -24.15 19.68
N SER A 13 16.31 -23.90 19.90
CA SER A 13 17.19 -23.33 18.89
C SER A 13 17.43 -24.28 17.72
N ILE A 14 17.57 -25.58 17.97
CA ILE A 14 17.68 -26.62 16.94
C ILE A 14 16.40 -26.71 16.09
N TYR A 15 15.21 -26.73 16.72
CA TYR A 15 13.94 -26.72 15.97
C TYR A 15 13.78 -25.48 15.10
N ARG A 16 14.17 -24.30 15.61
CA ARG A 16 14.14 -23.05 14.84
C ARG A 16 15.11 -23.08 13.67
N TYR A 17 16.32 -23.61 13.85
CA TYR A 17 17.30 -23.76 12.78
C TYR A 17 16.77 -24.65 11.65
N TYR A 18 16.28 -25.86 11.97
CA TYR A 18 15.75 -26.76 10.95
C TYR A 18 14.49 -26.21 10.27
N ASN A 19 13.61 -25.53 11.01
CA ASN A 19 12.46 -24.85 10.40
C ASN A 19 12.90 -23.77 9.41
N ASN A 20 13.90 -22.94 9.75
CA ASN A 20 14.41 -21.91 8.84
C ASN A 20 15.05 -22.51 7.60
N VAL A 21 15.90 -23.54 7.75
CA VAL A 21 16.49 -24.26 6.62
C VAL A 21 15.41 -24.88 5.73
N TRP A 22 14.37 -25.46 6.34
CA TRP A 22 13.25 -26.05 5.60
C TRP A 22 12.47 -25.00 4.79
N VAL A 23 12.18 -23.83 5.38
CA VAL A 23 11.50 -22.73 4.68
C VAL A 23 12.35 -22.22 3.52
N ILE A 24 13.65 -21.99 3.74
CA ILE A 24 14.59 -21.53 2.69
C ILE A 24 14.64 -22.53 1.53
N LEU A 25 14.76 -23.83 1.83
CA LEU A 25 14.79 -24.86 0.78
C LEU A 25 13.49 -24.91 -0.02
N ASN A 26 12.33 -24.81 0.63
CA ASN A 26 11.05 -24.76 -0.08
C ASN A 26 10.92 -23.49 -0.92
N ASP A 27 11.36 -22.33 -0.42
CA ASP A 27 11.36 -21.07 -1.17
C ASP A 27 12.24 -21.15 -2.43
N MET A 28 13.41 -21.80 -2.32
CA MET A 28 14.29 -22.06 -3.47
C MET A 28 13.66 -23.04 -4.47
N ILE A 29 13.03 -24.13 -4.00
CA ILE A 29 12.37 -25.11 -4.89
C ILE A 29 11.21 -24.44 -5.67
N ILE A 30 10.38 -23.67 -4.97
CA ILE A 30 9.28 -22.92 -5.60
C ILE A 30 9.84 -21.87 -6.57
N GLY A 31 10.92 -21.17 -6.19
CA GLY A 31 11.62 -20.21 -7.05
C GLY A 31 12.18 -20.86 -8.32
N LEU A 32 12.73 -22.07 -8.24
CA LEU A 32 13.20 -22.82 -9.42
C LEU A 32 12.03 -23.23 -10.34
N ALA A 33 10.93 -23.73 -9.76
CA ALA A 33 9.73 -24.07 -10.52
C ALA A 33 9.13 -22.84 -11.21
N PHE A 34 9.05 -21.71 -10.50
CA PHE A 34 8.58 -20.44 -11.03
C PHE A 34 9.48 -19.90 -12.14
N ARG A 35 10.80 -20.02 -11.99
CA ARG A 35 11.76 -19.67 -13.04
C ARG A 35 11.51 -20.49 -14.30
N GLN A 36 11.35 -21.80 -14.18
CA GLN A 36 11.11 -22.66 -15.35
C GLN A 36 9.80 -22.28 -16.05
N PHE A 37 8.75 -21.99 -15.29
CA PHE A 37 7.49 -21.46 -15.81
C PHE A 37 7.70 -20.13 -16.57
N MET A 38 8.46 -19.20 -16.00
CA MET A 38 8.81 -17.92 -16.63
C MET A 38 9.58 -18.10 -17.93
N CYS A 39 10.61 -18.95 -17.94
CA CYS A 39 11.42 -19.21 -19.13
C CYS A 39 10.60 -19.84 -20.26
N GLN A 40 9.68 -20.76 -19.93
CA GLN A 40 8.82 -21.43 -20.91
C GLN A 40 7.79 -20.47 -21.53
N ASN A 41 7.29 -19.50 -20.76
CA ASN A 41 6.22 -18.60 -21.18
C ASN A 41 6.72 -17.16 -21.43
N ARG A 42 8.04 -16.95 -21.60
CA ARG A 42 8.65 -15.61 -21.63
C ARG A 42 7.97 -14.69 -22.65
N ASP A 43 7.77 -15.16 -23.87
CA ASP A 43 7.22 -14.34 -24.95
C ASP A 43 5.77 -13.94 -24.67
N VAL A 44 4.97 -14.88 -24.16
CA VAL A 44 3.58 -14.64 -23.75
C VAL A 44 3.51 -13.65 -22.59
N LEU A 45 4.36 -13.83 -21.57
CA LEU A 45 4.41 -12.95 -20.41
C LEU A 45 4.85 -11.54 -20.79
N ASN A 46 5.87 -11.39 -21.63
CA ASN A 46 6.31 -10.10 -22.13
C ASN A 46 5.20 -9.40 -22.95
N ALA A 47 4.46 -10.15 -23.76
CA ALA A 47 3.31 -9.60 -24.49
C ALA A 47 2.20 -9.14 -23.55
N ILE A 48 1.86 -9.94 -22.53
CA ILE A 48 0.86 -9.56 -21.50
C ILE A 48 1.31 -8.31 -20.75
N VAL A 49 2.60 -8.20 -20.40
CA VAL A 49 3.14 -7.02 -19.71
C VAL A 49 3.05 -5.79 -20.61
N ALA A 50 3.42 -5.91 -21.89
CA ALA A 50 3.34 -4.81 -22.84
C ALA A 50 1.90 -4.33 -23.09
N ASP A 51 0.97 -5.27 -23.33
CA ASP A 51 -0.45 -4.95 -23.55
C ASP A 51 -1.11 -4.42 -22.26
N GLY A 52 -0.80 -5.02 -21.11
CA GLY A 52 -1.28 -4.58 -19.80
C GLY A 52 -0.82 -3.16 -19.45
N LEU A 53 0.43 -2.83 -19.79
CA LEU A 53 1.01 -1.52 -19.61
C LEU A 53 0.24 -0.45 -20.39
N GLU A 54 0.01 -0.67 -21.67
CA GLU A 54 -0.67 0.29 -22.53
C GLU A 54 -2.17 0.39 -22.20
N SER A 55 -2.83 -0.76 -22.09
CA SER A 55 -4.27 -0.81 -21.85
C SER A 55 -4.67 -0.28 -20.48
N THR A 56 -4.02 -0.74 -19.41
CA THR A 56 -4.50 -0.50 -18.05
C THR A 56 -3.93 0.78 -17.45
N LEU A 57 -2.64 1.06 -17.65
CA LEU A 57 -1.98 2.20 -17.01
C LEU A 57 -2.09 3.50 -17.80
N ALA A 58 -2.33 3.43 -19.11
CA ALA A 58 -2.56 4.58 -19.96
C ALA A 58 -4.02 4.66 -20.41
N LEU A 59 -4.49 3.75 -21.27
CA LEU A 59 -5.77 3.91 -21.97
C LEU A 59 -6.98 3.97 -21.03
N ARG A 60 -7.05 3.09 -20.01
CA ARG A 60 -8.16 3.11 -19.05
C ARG A 60 -8.22 4.41 -18.25
N VAL A 61 -7.08 4.91 -17.79
CA VAL A 61 -7.02 6.15 -17.00
C VAL A 61 -7.35 7.36 -17.86
N GLN A 62 -6.82 7.40 -19.09
CA GLN A 62 -7.17 8.44 -20.07
C GLN A 62 -8.66 8.45 -20.42
N ARG A 63 -9.28 7.27 -20.59
CA ARG A 63 -10.72 7.16 -20.83
C ARG A 63 -11.54 7.69 -19.66
N VAL A 64 -11.11 7.42 -18.42
CA VAL A 64 -11.78 7.97 -17.23
C VAL A 64 -11.65 9.49 -17.19
N LEU A 65 -10.50 10.06 -17.56
CA LEU A 65 -10.31 11.51 -17.64
C LEU A 65 -11.21 12.17 -18.69
N LEU A 66 -11.31 11.56 -19.88
CA LEU A 66 -12.21 12.02 -20.94
C LEU A 66 -13.69 11.91 -20.52
N TRP A 67 -14.05 10.84 -19.81
CA TRP A 67 -15.40 10.67 -19.24
C TRP A 67 -15.70 11.72 -18.16
N LEU A 68 -14.70 12.09 -17.35
CA LEU A 68 -14.82 13.15 -16.35
C LEU A 68 -15.00 14.53 -16.99
N ASP A 69 -14.43 14.75 -18.16
CA ASP A 69 -14.59 16.00 -18.90
C ASP A 69 -15.96 16.11 -19.59
N SER A 70 -16.54 14.97 -19.98
CA SER A 70 -17.83 14.86 -20.67
C SER A 70 -19.04 14.65 -19.74
N TRP A 71 -19.05 15.34 -18.59
CA TRP A 71 -20.16 15.38 -17.61
C TRP A 71 -20.47 14.01 -16.99
N PRO A 72 -19.65 13.57 -16.02
CA PRO A 72 -19.75 12.24 -15.44
C PRO A 72 -21.08 12.07 -14.71
N ALA A 73 -21.78 10.96 -15.01
CA ALA A 73 -23.06 10.62 -14.38
C ALA A 73 -24.13 11.73 -14.42
N GLY A 74 -24.07 12.63 -15.42
CA GLY A 74 -24.98 13.77 -15.55
C GLY A 74 -24.67 14.94 -14.62
N LEU A 75 -23.55 14.90 -13.90
CA LEU A 75 -23.12 15.96 -13.00
C LEU A 75 -22.44 17.07 -13.81
N LYS A 76 -23.05 18.26 -13.83
CA LYS A 76 -22.52 19.41 -14.56
C LYS A 76 -21.36 20.03 -13.79
N LEU A 77 -20.15 19.64 -14.17
CA LEU A 77 -18.91 20.18 -13.63
C LEU A 77 -18.59 21.55 -14.24
N ASN A 78 -17.75 22.32 -13.56
CA ASN A 78 -17.15 23.52 -14.14
C ASN A 78 -16.26 23.12 -15.33
N THR A 79 -16.64 23.54 -16.53
CA THR A 79 -16.03 23.11 -17.80
C THR A 79 -14.57 23.56 -17.93
N GLU A 80 -14.27 24.81 -17.55
CA GLU A 80 -12.92 25.36 -17.66
C GLU A 80 -11.95 24.62 -16.73
N LEU A 81 -12.34 24.42 -15.47
CA LEU A 81 -11.51 23.71 -14.51
C LEU A 81 -11.37 22.22 -14.88
N SER A 82 -12.46 21.60 -15.35
CA SER A 82 -12.44 20.22 -15.84
C SER A 82 -11.47 20.05 -17.01
N GLY A 83 -11.54 20.93 -18.00
CA GLY A 83 -10.64 20.91 -19.16
C GLY A 83 -9.18 21.10 -18.74
N PHE A 84 -8.90 22.01 -17.79
CA PHE A 84 -7.56 22.18 -17.23
C PHE A 84 -7.04 20.90 -16.56
N TYR A 85 -7.85 20.27 -15.71
CA TYR A 85 -7.47 19.01 -15.06
C TYR A 85 -7.26 17.87 -16.04
N SER A 86 -8.21 17.70 -16.97
CA SER A 86 -8.17 16.66 -17.99
C SER A 86 -6.89 16.78 -18.81
N HIS A 87 -6.63 17.94 -19.41
CA HIS A 87 -5.43 18.16 -20.21
C HIS A 87 -4.13 18.00 -19.39
N GLY A 88 -4.08 18.52 -18.16
CA GLY A 88 -2.91 18.42 -17.29
C GLY A 88 -2.57 16.97 -16.93
N PHE A 89 -3.55 16.19 -16.48
CA PHE A 89 -3.33 14.78 -16.14
C PHE A 89 -3.10 13.92 -17.38
N MET A 90 -3.78 14.19 -18.50
CA MET A 90 -3.54 13.52 -19.77
C MET A 90 -2.08 13.73 -20.22
N ALA A 91 -1.56 14.94 -20.12
CA ALA A 91 -0.17 15.24 -20.46
C ALA A 91 0.82 14.48 -19.57
N LEU A 92 0.58 14.42 -18.26
CA LEU A 92 1.40 13.67 -17.31
C LEU A 92 1.40 12.17 -17.64
N ILE A 93 0.23 11.58 -17.86
CA ILE A 93 0.09 10.16 -18.22
C ILE A 93 0.74 9.87 -19.56
N ALA A 94 0.55 10.74 -20.57
CA ALA A 94 1.15 10.56 -21.89
C ALA A 94 2.68 10.62 -21.82
N GLN A 95 3.24 11.55 -21.04
CA GLN A 95 4.68 11.64 -20.84
C GLN A 95 5.24 10.39 -20.16
N TRP A 96 4.55 9.89 -19.14
CA TRP A 96 4.94 8.64 -18.48
C TRP A 96 4.83 7.43 -19.40
N THR A 97 3.77 7.36 -20.21
CA THR A 97 3.58 6.28 -21.19
C THR A 97 4.71 6.27 -22.22
N LYS A 98 5.15 7.43 -22.71
CA LYS A 98 6.33 7.54 -23.60
C LYS A 98 7.61 7.05 -22.92
N PHE A 99 7.80 7.38 -21.65
CA PHE A 99 8.94 6.90 -20.86
C PHE A 99 8.89 5.37 -20.73
N LEU A 100 7.74 4.81 -20.36
CA LEU A 100 7.56 3.37 -20.24
C LEU A 100 7.72 2.63 -21.57
N HIS A 101 7.24 3.21 -22.68
CA HIS A 101 7.41 2.62 -24.01
C HIS A 101 8.89 2.57 -24.42
N ARG A 102 9.69 3.56 -24.02
CA ARG A 102 11.15 3.49 -24.14
C ARG A 102 11.74 2.41 -23.23
N SER A 103 11.19 2.23 -22.03
CA SER A 103 11.60 1.15 -21.12
C SER A 103 11.22 -0.25 -21.64
N LEU A 104 10.21 -0.38 -22.53
CA LEU A 104 9.83 -1.66 -23.11
C LEU A 104 10.97 -2.31 -23.91
N SER A 105 11.86 -1.51 -24.50
CA SER A 105 13.06 -2.04 -25.17
C SER A 105 13.97 -2.85 -24.22
N PHE A 106 13.87 -2.60 -22.91
CA PHE A 106 14.58 -3.36 -21.87
C PHE A 106 13.77 -4.51 -21.28
N LEU A 107 12.57 -4.83 -21.79
CA LEU A 107 11.77 -5.97 -21.31
C LEU A 107 12.54 -7.31 -21.30
N PRO A 108 13.35 -7.65 -22.33
CA PRO A 108 14.16 -8.87 -22.27
C PRO A 108 15.13 -8.88 -21.08
N ALA A 109 15.75 -7.73 -20.77
CA ALA A 109 16.65 -7.61 -19.62
C ALA A 109 15.89 -7.70 -18.29
N ILE A 110 14.70 -7.09 -18.18
CA ILE A 110 13.86 -7.15 -16.97
C ILE A 110 13.36 -8.58 -16.74
N SER A 111 12.90 -9.28 -17.79
CA SER A 111 12.48 -10.69 -17.68
C SER A 111 13.65 -11.60 -17.30
N PHE A 112 14.84 -11.37 -17.85
CA PHE A 112 16.07 -12.07 -17.45
C PHE A 112 16.44 -11.80 -15.97
N LEU A 113 16.32 -10.55 -15.51
CA LEU A 113 16.57 -10.20 -14.11
C LEU A 113 15.58 -10.91 -13.17
N MET A 114 14.30 -10.94 -13.55
CA MET A 114 13.24 -11.64 -12.79
C MET A 114 13.51 -13.15 -12.70
N GLU A 115 13.98 -13.76 -13.78
CA GLU A 115 14.33 -15.18 -13.79
C GLU A 115 15.58 -15.51 -12.98
N THR A 116 16.61 -14.66 -13.05
CA THR A 116 17.85 -14.87 -12.29
C THR A 116 17.63 -14.65 -10.80
N THR A 117 16.83 -13.66 -10.40
CA THR A 117 16.47 -13.45 -8.98
C THR A 117 15.63 -14.59 -8.42
N SER A 118 14.82 -15.26 -9.24
CA SER A 118 14.06 -16.45 -8.85
C SER A 118 14.93 -17.65 -8.46
N LEU A 119 16.22 -17.69 -8.84
CA LEU A 119 17.17 -18.70 -8.35
C LEU A 119 17.45 -18.59 -6.86
N LEU A 120 17.36 -17.38 -6.31
CA LEU A 120 17.61 -17.11 -4.89
C LEU A 120 16.38 -17.43 -4.02
N GLY A 121 15.22 -17.67 -4.64
CA GLY A 121 13.95 -17.95 -3.96
C GLY A 121 12.77 -17.23 -4.60
N MET A 122 11.57 -17.73 -4.36
CA MET A 122 10.32 -17.08 -4.82
C MET A 122 10.10 -15.74 -4.11
N THR A 123 10.47 -15.64 -2.83
CA THR A 123 10.35 -14.39 -2.07
C THR A 123 11.17 -13.24 -2.67
N MET A 124 12.37 -13.52 -3.18
CA MET A 124 13.23 -12.53 -3.84
C MET A 124 12.62 -12.04 -5.16
N ALA A 125 12.12 -12.98 -5.98
CA ALA A 125 11.42 -12.64 -7.22
C ALA A 125 10.18 -11.78 -6.92
N LEU A 126 9.37 -12.16 -5.92
CA LEU A 126 8.18 -11.40 -5.52
C LEU A 126 8.52 -9.99 -5.02
N SER A 127 9.63 -9.83 -4.29
CA SER A 127 10.11 -8.51 -3.87
C SER A 127 10.49 -7.63 -5.08
N LEU A 128 11.24 -8.18 -6.04
CA LEU A 128 11.60 -7.46 -7.26
C LEU A 128 10.35 -7.07 -8.08
N PHE A 129 9.37 -7.97 -8.16
CA PHE A 129 8.09 -7.68 -8.82
C PHE A 129 7.34 -6.52 -8.16
N LEU A 130 7.30 -6.48 -6.82
CA LEU A 130 6.69 -5.38 -6.07
C LEU A 130 7.37 -4.05 -6.36
N ASP A 131 8.70 -4.03 -6.43
CA ASP A 131 9.46 -2.82 -6.76
C ASP A 131 9.22 -2.37 -8.20
N LEU A 132 9.19 -3.30 -9.15
CA LEU A 132 8.82 -2.99 -10.54
C LEU A 132 7.40 -2.43 -10.63
N LEU A 133 6.43 -3.02 -9.93
CA LEU A 133 5.04 -2.57 -9.90
C LEU A 133 4.90 -1.17 -9.29
N ARG A 134 5.69 -0.82 -8.28
CA ARG A 134 5.76 0.53 -7.69
C ARG A 134 6.29 1.55 -8.68
N VAL A 135 7.37 1.24 -9.39
CA VAL A 135 7.89 2.10 -10.47
C VAL A 135 6.83 2.25 -11.56
N LEU A 136 6.25 1.15 -12.02
CA LEU A 136 5.28 1.12 -13.12
C LEU A 136 4.07 2.05 -12.93
N THR A 137 3.62 2.16 -11.67
CA THR A 137 2.42 2.92 -11.27
C THR A 137 2.74 4.28 -10.64
N ALA A 138 4.01 4.71 -10.68
CA ALA A 138 4.47 5.95 -10.04
C ALA A 138 3.74 7.21 -10.55
N HIS A 139 3.36 7.26 -11.83
CA HIS A 139 2.57 8.37 -12.39
C HIS A 139 1.19 8.49 -11.74
N LEU A 140 0.54 7.37 -11.43
CA LEU A 140 -0.75 7.38 -10.73
C LEU A 140 -0.61 7.92 -9.32
N HIS A 141 0.50 7.62 -8.65
CA HIS A 141 0.83 8.22 -7.38
C HIS A 141 1.06 9.74 -7.51
N ALA A 142 1.80 10.18 -8.53
CA ALA A 142 2.01 11.60 -8.79
C ALA A 142 0.67 12.34 -9.05
N CYS A 143 -0.22 11.78 -9.87
CA CYS A 143 -1.56 12.34 -10.10
C CYS A 143 -2.38 12.43 -8.80
N TYR A 144 -2.30 11.39 -7.95
CA TYR A 144 -2.93 11.41 -6.63
C TYR A 144 -2.35 12.52 -5.73
N LEU A 145 -1.03 12.71 -5.70
CA LEU A 145 -0.41 13.77 -4.90
C LEU A 145 -0.86 15.17 -5.35
N VAL A 146 -0.87 15.42 -6.66
CA VAL A 146 -1.31 16.68 -7.24
C VAL A 146 -2.79 16.94 -6.91
N SER A 147 -3.68 15.97 -7.18
CA SER A 147 -5.11 16.10 -6.91
C SER A 147 -5.41 16.26 -5.41
N SER A 148 -4.76 15.48 -4.54
CA SER A 148 -4.89 15.60 -3.08
C SER A 148 -4.43 16.95 -2.57
N THR A 149 -3.37 17.51 -3.15
CA THR A 149 -2.87 18.83 -2.79
C THR A 149 -3.91 19.88 -3.15
N ILE A 150 -4.44 19.89 -4.37
CA ILE A 150 -5.44 20.88 -4.79
C ILE A 150 -6.73 20.74 -3.97
N TYR A 151 -7.18 19.50 -3.71
CA TYR A 151 -8.33 19.23 -2.85
C TYR A 151 -8.15 19.78 -1.43
N ARG A 152 -6.96 19.64 -0.85
CA ARG A 152 -6.66 20.23 0.46
C ARG A 152 -6.71 21.76 0.42
N HIS A 153 -6.21 22.39 -0.64
CA HIS A 153 -6.25 23.84 -0.79
C HIS A 153 -7.69 24.37 -0.95
N ILE A 154 -8.54 23.71 -1.74
CA ILE A 154 -9.94 24.13 -1.88
C ILE A 154 -10.71 23.99 -0.56
N LEU A 155 -10.45 22.93 0.23
CA LEU A 155 -11.04 22.77 1.56
C LEU A 155 -10.60 23.86 2.53
N MET A 156 -9.30 24.21 2.54
CA MET A 156 -8.78 25.30 3.36
C MET A 156 -9.37 26.65 2.95
N LEU A 157 -9.53 26.90 1.65
CA LEU A 157 -10.16 28.10 1.10
C LEU A 157 -11.62 28.20 1.56
N ILE A 158 -12.42 27.16 1.35
CA ILE A 158 -13.83 27.15 1.77
C ILE A 158 -13.94 27.32 3.29
N GLY A 159 -13.09 26.64 4.05
CA GLY A 159 -13.06 26.74 5.51
C GLY A 159 -12.69 28.14 6.02
N SER A 160 -11.74 28.83 5.37
CA SER A 160 -11.36 30.20 5.74
C SER A 160 -12.45 31.21 5.37
N LEU A 161 -13.07 31.07 4.21
CA LEU A 161 -14.19 31.92 3.80
C LEU A 161 -15.44 31.70 4.66
N TRP A 162 -15.68 30.46 5.10
CA TRP A 162 -16.75 30.18 6.06
C TRP A 162 -16.52 30.84 7.43
N ASN A 163 -15.26 31.05 7.83
CA ASN A 163 -14.94 31.83 9.02
C ASN A 163 -15.12 33.34 8.79
N LEU A 164 -14.81 33.83 7.59
CA LEU A 164 -15.04 35.22 7.18
C LEU A 164 -16.52 35.61 7.33
N PHE A 165 -17.47 34.82 6.83
CA PHE A 165 -18.91 35.11 7.01
C PHE A 165 -19.39 35.08 8.46
N ARG A 166 -18.67 34.35 9.32
CA ARG A 166 -18.98 34.28 10.76
C ARG A 166 -18.33 35.40 11.56
N GLY A 167 -17.65 36.35 10.90
CA GLY A 167 -16.90 37.38 11.57
C GLY A 167 -15.74 36.83 12.40
N LYS A 168 -15.09 35.75 11.95
CA LYS A 168 -14.00 35.08 12.67
C LYS A 168 -12.71 35.12 11.86
N ARG A 169 -11.63 35.58 12.48
CA ARG A 169 -10.29 35.61 11.90
C ARG A 169 -9.37 34.63 12.62
N TYR A 170 -8.59 33.86 11.85
CA TYR A 170 -7.56 33.01 12.42
C TYR A 170 -6.35 33.84 12.86
N ASN A 171 -5.99 33.75 14.12
CA ASN A 171 -4.85 34.44 14.71
C ASN A 171 -3.65 33.49 14.82
N ALA A 172 -2.70 33.63 13.90
CA ALA A 172 -1.51 32.77 13.86
C ALA A 172 -0.64 32.88 15.13
N LEU A 173 -0.63 34.05 15.80
CA LEU A 173 0.17 34.29 17.00
C LEU A 173 -0.36 33.55 18.23
N ARG A 174 -1.68 33.34 18.29
CA ARG A 174 -2.37 32.69 19.43
C ARG A 174 -2.97 31.33 19.08
N ASN A 175 -2.71 30.83 17.87
CA ASN A 175 -3.21 29.55 17.35
C ASN A 175 -4.72 29.32 17.61
N ARG A 176 -5.53 30.38 17.46
CA ARG A 176 -6.98 30.38 17.76
C ARG A 176 -7.77 31.24 16.77
N THR A 177 -9.09 31.04 16.74
CA THR A 177 -10.00 31.91 15.96
C THR A 177 -10.61 32.96 16.87
N ASP A 178 -10.37 34.23 16.57
CA ASP A 178 -10.88 35.38 17.31
C ASP A 178 -12.02 36.04 16.52
N PRO A 179 -13.04 36.63 17.18
CA PRO A 179 -14.00 37.48 16.50
C PRO A 179 -13.29 38.70 15.89
N TRP A 180 -13.72 39.09 14.69
CA TRP A 180 -13.16 40.20 13.93
C TRP A 180 -14.28 40.92 13.17
N ASP A 181 -14.24 42.24 13.20
CA ASP A 181 -15.19 43.08 12.48
C ASP A 181 -14.66 43.32 11.06
N TYR A 182 -15.43 42.88 10.06
CA TYR A 182 -15.04 42.96 8.64
C TYR A 182 -15.86 44.04 7.95
N ASP A 183 -15.18 44.89 7.17
CA ASP A 183 -15.86 45.91 6.38
C ASP A 183 -16.77 45.28 5.32
N VAL A 184 -17.79 46.02 4.89
CA VAL A 184 -18.78 45.57 3.89
C VAL A 184 -18.09 45.13 2.59
N ASP A 185 -17.07 45.85 2.14
CA ASP A 185 -16.31 45.52 0.93
C ASP A 185 -15.56 44.19 1.04
N GLN A 186 -15.02 43.89 2.22
CA GLN A 186 -14.32 42.62 2.49
C GLN A 186 -15.29 41.45 2.50
N LEU A 187 -16.49 41.66 3.08
CA LEU A 187 -17.55 40.66 3.07
C LEU A 187 -18.09 40.41 1.65
N LEU A 188 -18.20 41.47 0.83
CA LEU A 188 -18.60 41.36 -0.57
C LEU A 188 -17.59 40.52 -1.37
N LEU A 189 -16.29 40.83 -1.27
CA LEU A 189 -15.23 40.05 -1.90
C LEU A 189 -15.23 38.59 -1.42
N GLY A 190 -15.41 38.38 -0.11
CA GLY A 190 -15.57 37.06 0.50
C GLY A 190 -16.73 36.27 -0.10
N THR A 191 -17.87 36.95 -0.32
CA THR A 191 -19.06 36.37 -0.96
C THR A 191 -18.75 35.89 -2.38
N ILE A 192 -18.11 36.73 -3.20
CA ILE A 192 -17.75 36.38 -4.59
C ILE A 192 -16.76 35.21 -4.63
N LEU A 193 -15.73 35.23 -3.77
CA LEU A 193 -14.75 34.16 -3.74
C LEU A 193 -15.34 32.84 -3.19
N PHE A 194 -16.32 32.93 -2.27
CA PHE A 194 -17.00 31.76 -1.73
C PHE A 194 -17.90 31.11 -2.77
N THR A 195 -18.69 31.90 -3.50
CA THR A 195 -19.56 31.38 -4.56
C THR A 195 -18.71 30.72 -5.65
N LEU A 196 -17.57 31.32 -6.02
CA LEU A 196 -16.61 30.71 -6.94
C LEU A 196 -16.04 29.39 -6.38
N ALA A 197 -15.49 29.40 -5.16
CA ALA A 197 -14.89 28.21 -4.55
C ALA A 197 -15.90 27.07 -4.37
N ALA A 198 -17.13 27.39 -3.96
CA ALA A 198 -18.23 26.43 -3.83
C ALA A 198 -18.64 25.83 -5.18
N HIS A 199 -18.56 26.61 -6.27
CA HIS A 199 -18.84 26.12 -7.61
C HIS A 199 -17.70 25.26 -8.19
N LEU A 200 -16.45 25.56 -7.83
CA LEU A 200 -15.28 24.76 -8.24
C LEU A 200 -15.15 23.45 -7.43
N PHE A 201 -15.64 23.43 -6.19
CA PHE A 201 -15.47 22.32 -5.27
C PHE A 201 -15.95 20.96 -5.81
N PRO A 202 -17.15 20.82 -6.40
CA PRO A 202 -17.60 19.55 -6.97
C PRO A 202 -16.63 18.98 -8.01
N THR A 203 -16.08 19.82 -8.89
CA THR A 203 -15.09 19.40 -9.89
C THR A 203 -13.82 18.88 -9.21
N VAL A 204 -13.25 19.64 -8.27
CA VAL A 204 -12.04 19.21 -7.55
C VAL A 204 -12.29 17.90 -6.78
N LEU A 205 -13.45 17.75 -6.15
CA LEU A 205 -13.84 16.57 -5.39
C LEU A 205 -13.92 15.32 -6.28
N VAL A 206 -14.57 15.41 -7.44
CA VAL A 206 -14.73 14.26 -8.37
C VAL A 206 -13.38 13.80 -8.92
N TYR A 207 -12.52 14.72 -9.36
CA TYR A 207 -11.16 14.38 -9.81
C TYR A 207 -10.33 13.76 -8.69
N TYR A 208 -10.39 14.32 -7.49
CA TYR A 208 -9.73 13.75 -6.32
C TYR A 208 -10.22 12.33 -6.01
N ALA A 209 -11.54 12.11 -6.02
CA ALA A 209 -12.14 10.81 -5.71
C ALA A 209 -11.67 9.70 -6.66
N VAL A 210 -11.58 9.99 -7.97
CA VAL A 210 -11.07 9.05 -8.96
C VAL A 210 -9.63 8.63 -8.65
N PHE A 211 -8.72 9.58 -8.48
CA PHE A 211 -7.31 9.25 -8.21
C PHE A 211 -7.11 8.61 -6.83
N ALA A 212 -7.92 9.02 -5.85
CA ALA A 212 -7.90 8.40 -4.53
C ALA A 212 -8.41 6.96 -4.57
N SER A 213 -9.44 6.66 -5.37
CA SER A 213 -9.91 5.28 -5.59
C SER A 213 -8.84 4.41 -6.28
N LEU A 214 -8.17 4.94 -7.30
CA LEU A 214 -7.03 4.28 -7.96
C LEU A 214 -5.90 3.99 -6.96
N ARG A 215 -5.56 4.98 -6.11
CA ARG A 215 -4.54 4.81 -5.07
C ARG A 215 -4.92 3.74 -4.05
N LEU A 216 -6.19 3.70 -3.61
CA LEU A 216 -6.68 2.66 -2.71
C LEU A 216 -6.58 1.27 -3.34
N SER A 217 -6.99 1.11 -4.60
CA SER A 217 -6.87 -0.16 -5.32
C SER A 217 -5.41 -0.64 -5.42
N LEU A 218 -4.48 0.27 -5.72
CA LEU A 218 -3.04 -0.05 -5.74
C LEU A 218 -2.51 -0.43 -4.36
N ILE A 219 -2.94 0.27 -3.31
CA ILE A 219 -2.56 -0.06 -1.93
C ILE A 219 -3.04 -1.46 -1.55
N VAL A 220 -4.29 -1.82 -1.89
CA VAL A 220 -4.83 -3.17 -1.64
C VAL A 220 -4.02 -4.22 -2.40
N LEU A 221 -3.65 -3.94 -3.65
CA LEU A 221 -2.79 -4.82 -4.44
C LEU A 221 -1.42 -5.03 -3.76
N TYR A 222 -0.73 -3.96 -3.36
CA TYR A 222 0.56 -4.07 -2.66
C TYR A 222 0.44 -4.83 -1.35
N ALA A 223 -0.59 -4.51 -0.55
CA ALA A 223 -0.84 -5.21 0.70
C ALA A 223 -1.03 -6.71 0.45
N SER A 224 -1.81 -7.09 -0.57
CA SER A 224 -2.02 -8.50 -0.91
C SER A 224 -0.70 -9.22 -1.26
N CYS A 225 0.16 -8.60 -2.07
CA CYS A 225 1.46 -9.17 -2.42
C CYS A 225 2.42 -9.23 -1.23
N GLU A 226 2.47 -8.20 -0.38
CA GLU A 226 3.28 -8.20 0.84
C GLU A 226 2.79 -9.25 1.85
N THR A 227 1.48 -9.47 1.95
CA THR A 227 0.95 -10.57 2.78
C THR A 227 1.32 -11.94 2.25
N LEU A 228 1.33 -12.12 0.92
CA LEU A 228 1.81 -13.35 0.30
C LEU A 228 3.30 -13.56 0.60
N LEU A 229 4.10 -12.51 0.51
CA LEU A 229 5.53 -12.55 0.84
C LEU A 229 5.77 -12.91 2.32
N ALA A 230 5.03 -12.27 3.23
CA ALA A 230 5.10 -12.54 4.67
C ALA A 230 4.66 -13.99 4.99
N PHE A 231 3.64 -14.48 4.30
CA PHE A 231 3.19 -15.86 4.40
C PHE A 231 4.31 -16.81 3.96
N MET A 232 4.90 -16.62 2.78
CA MET A 232 5.98 -17.48 2.30
C MET A 232 7.21 -17.49 3.23
N ASN A 233 7.56 -16.35 3.84
CA ASN A 233 8.74 -16.22 4.70
C ASN A 233 8.57 -16.77 6.12
N HIS A 234 7.36 -16.80 6.67
CA HIS A 234 7.13 -17.20 8.08
C HIS A 234 6.20 -18.40 8.24
N PHE A 235 5.71 -19.02 7.16
CA PHE A 235 4.85 -20.19 7.29
C PHE A 235 5.60 -21.35 7.97
N PRO A 236 5.09 -21.92 9.08
CA PRO A 236 5.74 -23.02 9.78
C PRO A 236 5.54 -24.36 9.05
N LEU A 237 6.04 -24.46 7.82
CA LEU A 237 5.95 -25.65 6.96
C LEU A 237 6.53 -26.89 7.65
N PHE A 238 7.61 -26.72 8.39
CA PHE A 238 8.28 -27.82 9.09
C PHE A 238 7.45 -28.37 10.26
N GLY A 239 6.75 -27.49 11.00
CA GLY A 239 5.85 -27.90 12.08
C GLY A 239 4.64 -28.69 11.57
N LEU A 240 4.08 -28.28 10.43
CA LEU A 240 3.01 -29.01 9.73
C LEU A 240 3.47 -30.35 9.16
N MET A 241 4.67 -30.39 8.55
CA MET A 241 5.27 -31.63 8.04
C MET A 241 5.58 -32.63 9.16
N LEU A 242 6.15 -32.17 10.29
CA LEU A 242 6.38 -33.03 11.45
C LEU A 242 5.06 -33.56 12.02
N ARG A 243 4.00 -32.74 12.04
CA ARG A 243 2.67 -33.17 12.47
C ARG A 243 2.08 -34.26 11.57
N SER A 244 2.30 -34.20 10.26
CA SER A 244 1.78 -35.19 9.32
C SER A 244 2.63 -36.47 9.25
N LYS A 245 3.96 -36.35 9.33
CA LYS A 245 4.89 -37.46 9.11
C LYS A 245 5.28 -38.20 10.39
N ASP A 246 5.42 -37.49 11.51
CA ASP A 246 5.77 -38.11 12.79
C ASP A 246 5.33 -37.24 13.99
N PRO A 247 4.05 -37.33 14.40
CA PRO A 247 3.48 -36.48 15.45
C PRO A 247 4.11 -36.66 16.84
N GLN A 248 4.99 -37.66 17.03
CA GLN A 248 5.68 -37.91 18.30
C GLN A 248 6.93 -37.02 18.52
N ARG A 249 7.46 -36.37 17.47
CA ARG A 249 8.65 -35.51 17.53
C ARG A 249 8.38 -34.04 17.84
N LEU A 250 7.11 -33.66 17.97
CA LEU A 250 6.71 -32.32 18.37
C LEU A 250 6.85 -32.17 19.90
N PRO A 251 7.59 -31.17 20.40
CA PRO A 251 7.61 -30.87 21.83
C PRO A 251 6.21 -30.37 22.22
N GLY A 252 5.43 -31.23 22.89
CA GLY A 252 4.06 -30.89 23.27
C GLY A 252 3.05 -32.05 23.39
N ARG A 253 3.42 -33.31 23.19
CA ARG A 253 2.54 -34.41 23.66
C ARG A 253 2.69 -34.60 25.16
N TRP A 254 1.65 -34.23 25.89
CA TRP A 254 1.39 -34.55 27.28
C TRP A 254 1.72 -36.02 27.58
N THR A 255 2.91 -36.29 28.12
CA THR A 255 3.12 -37.51 28.90
C THR A 255 2.30 -37.34 30.17
N THR A 256 1.18 -38.03 30.24
CA THR A 256 0.35 -38.18 31.44
C THR A 256 1.16 -38.88 32.53
N GLN A 257 2.03 -38.15 33.24
CA GLN A 257 2.56 -38.57 34.54
C GLN A 257 2.79 -37.34 35.43
N ARG A 258 1.70 -36.92 36.07
CA ARG A 258 1.58 -36.55 37.49
C ARG A 258 2.89 -36.11 38.22
N LYS A 259 3.27 -34.83 38.11
CA LYS A 259 3.39 -33.91 39.25
C LYS A 259 3.60 -32.46 38.78
N MET A 260 2.85 -31.61 39.44
CA MET A 260 2.67 -30.17 39.29
C MET A 260 4.00 -29.40 39.34
N THR A 261 4.37 -28.76 38.24
CA THR A 261 5.22 -27.56 38.20
C THR A 261 5.00 -26.87 36.87
N GLU A 262 4.84 -25.56 36.93
CA GLU A 262 4.67 -24.62 35.81
C GLU A 262 5.51 -25.02 34.59
N LEU A 263 4.83 -25.47 33.55
CA LEU A 263 5.41 -25.68 32.23
C LEU A 263 4.76 -24.66 31.32
N ASP A 264 5.42 -23.51 31.19
CA ASP A 264 5.18 -22.48 30.17
C ASP A 264 5.65 -23.01 28.80
N GLY A 265 5.10 -24.17 28.42
CA GLY A 265 5.29 -24.82 27.14
C GLY A 265 4.15 -24.43 26.22
N GLN A 266 4.34 -23.34 25.50
CA GLN A 266 3.39 -22.85 24.50
C GLN A 266 3.04 -24.01 23.54
N PRO A 267 1.75 -24.42 23.44
CA PRO A 267 1.36 -25.51 22.58
C PRO A 267 1.63 -25.12 21.12
N SER A 268 2.33 -25.99 20.39
CA SER A 268 2.67 -25.81 18.98
C SER A 268 1.45 -25.87 18.03
N GLY A 269 0.24 -26.05 18.55
CA GLY A 269 -1.02 -25.81 17.84
C GLY A 269 -1.42 -24.33 17.79
N ASP A 270 -1.00 -23.54 18.79
CA ASP A 270 -1.30 -22.12 18.90
C ASP A 270 -0.41 -21.26 18.02
N THR A 271 0.68 -21.79 17.46
CA THR A 271 1.63 -21.00 16.64
C THR A 271 1.04 -20.54 15.31
N PHE A 272 0.12 -21.29 14.71
CA PHE A 272 -0.54 -20.89 13.47
C PHE A 272 -1.59 -19.81 13.70
N GLU A 273 -2.45 -20.00 14.72
CA GLU A 273 -3.44 -18.99 15.11
C GLU A 273 -2.77 -17.72 15.68
N TYR A 274 -1.70 -17.87 16.46
CA TYR A 274 -0.88 -16.75 16.92
C TYR A 274 -0.18 -16.04 15.75
N PHE A 275 0.33 -16.76 14.75
CA PHE A 275 0.94 -16.18 13.56
C PHE A 275 -0.08 -15.40 12.71
N ILE A 276 -1.26 -15.99 12.44
CA ILE A 276 -2.35 -15.31 11.75
C ILE A 276 -2.81 -14.09 12.56
N GLY A 277 -2.96 -14.22 13.88
CA GLY A 277 -3.32 -13.14 14.78
C GLY A 277 -2.31 -12.00 14.78
N GLU A 278 -1.01 -12.30 14.77
CA GLU A 278 0.07 -11.31 14.71
C GLU A 278 0.20 -10.67 13.33
N LEU A 279 0.06 -11.44 12.24
CA LEU A 279 0.01 -10.93 10.87
C LEU A 279 -1.19 -9.98 10.71
N TRP A 280 -2.37 -10.39 11.18
CA TRP A 280 -3.58 -9.59 11.17
C TRP A 280 -3.43 -8.33 12.03
N ARG A 281 -2.80 -8.43 13.21
CA ARG A 281 -2.51 -7.28 14.07
C ARG A 281 -1.56 -6.30 13.40
N ARG A 282 -0.53 -6.77 12.70
CA ARG A 282 0.40 -5.93 11.92
C ARG A 282 -0.27 -5.26 10.72
N LEU A 283 -1.10 -5.99 9.99
CA LEU A 283 -1.90 -5.44 8.89
C LEU A 283 -2.93 -4.42 9.38
N ALA A 284 -3.67 -4.73 10.45
CA ALA A 284 -4.71 -3.87 11.01
C ALA A 284 -4.14 -2.60 11.66
N GLN A 285 -2.92 -2.66 12.21
CA GLN A 285 -2.23 -1.47 12.73
C GLN A 285 -1.86 -0.48 11.62
N HIS A 286 -1.60 -0.94 10.40
CA HIS A 286 -1.18 -0.10 9.27
C HIS A 286 -2.33 0.29 8.34
N TYR A 287 -3.21 -0.66 7.99
CA TYR A 287 -4.33 -0.48 7.07
C TYR A 287 -5.67 -0.25 7.77
N HIS A 288 -5.68 0.41 8.94
CA HIS A 288 -6.92 0.65 9.65
C HIS A 288 -7.88 1.51 8.81
N PRO A 289 -9.04 0.96 8.36
CA PRO A 289 -9.87 1.58 7.32
C PRO A 289 -10.37 2.97 7.74
N ILE A 290 -10.67 3.15 9.03
CA ILE A 290 -11.12 4.44 9.59
C ILE A 290 -10.02 5.52 9.53
N ARG A 291 -8.74 5.15 9.72
CA ARG A 291 -7.62 6.12 9.66
C ARG A 291 -7.30 6.49 8.21
N LEU A 292 -7.33 5.52 7.30
CA LEU A 292 -7.21 5.78 5.86
C LEU A 292 -8.36 6.67 5.37
N GLY A 293 -9.60 6.35 5.73
CA GLY A 293 -10.78 7.14 5.38
C GLY A 293 -10.69 8.57 5.91
N LYS A 294 -10.28 8.77 7.17
CA LYS A 294 -10.10 10.12 7.74
C LYS A 294 -8.99 10.91 7.04
N ARG A 295 -7.87 10.27 6.68
CA ARG A 295 -6.77 10.92 5.93
C ARG A 295 -7.20 11.30 4.51
N MET A 296 -7.94 10.43 3.84
CA MET A 296 -8.50 10.66 2.51
C MET A 296 -9.51 11.81 2.54
N LEU A 297 -10.43 11.83 3.50
CA LEU A 297 -11.39 12.93 3.69
C LEU A 297 -10.70 14.28 3.94
N MET A 298 -9.54 14.27 4.61
CA MET A 298 -8.73 15.46 4.88
C MET A 298 -7.75 15.84 3.74
N GLY A 299 -7.70 15.07 2.64
CA GLY A 299 -6.75 15.29 1.55
C GLY A 299 -5.28 15.15 1.98
N ARG A 300 -4.99 14.37 3.03
CA ARG A 300 -3.62 14.04 3.42
C ARG A 300 -3.09 12.90 2.56
N VAL A 301 -1.79 12.95 2.26
CA VAL A 301 -1.11 11.92 1.46
C VAL A 301 -1.24 10.56 2.17
N LEU A 302 -1.57 9.54 1.37
CA LEU A 302 -1.61 8.15 1.77
C LEU A 302 -0.22 7.55 1.54
N ASP A 303 0.59 7.55 2.60
CA ASP A 303 1.92 6.95 2.58
C ASP A 303 1.81 5.43 2.38
N THR A 304 2.65 4.88 1.51
CA THR A 304 2.88 3.43 1.40
C THR A 304 3.95 3.00 2.40
N PHE A 305 3.82 1.77 2.90
CA PHE A 305 4.66 1.11 3.90
C PHE A 305 6.14 1.56 3.83
N PRO A 306 6.74 2.14 4.89
CA PRO A 306 8.18 2.36 4.91
C PRO A 306 8.88 1.01 5.09
N HIS A 307 9.68 0.59 4.10
CA HIS A 307 10.66 -0.48 4.27
C HIS A 307 11.86 0.03 5.08
N SER A 308 11.60 0.45 6.32
CA SER A 308 12.57 0.50 7.41
C SER A 308 11.88 0.97 8.68
N PRO A 309 12.13 0.34 9.84
CA PRO A 309 11.96 1.01 11.10
C PRO A 309 13.03 2.10 11.15
N ALA A 310 12.73 3.29 10.62
CA ALA A 310 13.44 4.48 11.03
C ALA A 310 13.21 4.56 12.54
N LEU A 311 14.25 4.19 13.29
CA LEU A 311 14.43 4.51 14.69
C LEU A 311 14.11 5.99 14.82
N ALA A 312 12.87 6.30 15.21
CA ALA A 312 12.55 7.54 15.86
C ALA A 312 13.35 7.48 17.16
N SER A 313 14.57 8.01 17.10
CA SER A 313 15.32 8.43 18.26
C SER A 313 14.39 9.40 19.00
N GLN A 314 13.69 8.88 19.99
CA GLN A 314 13.45 9.65 21.20
C GLN A 314 14.82 10.09 21.68
N ASN A 315 15.15 11.36 21.42
CA ASN A 315 16.11 12.12 22.20
C ASN A 315 15.74 13.60 22.00
N HIS A 316 15.26 14.18 23.11
CA HIS A 316 14.80 15.54 23.39
C HIS A 316 13.36 15.90 22.98
#